data_AF-A0A258CSV0-F1
#
_entry.id   AF-A0A258CSV0-F1
#
_cell.length_a   1.000
_cell.length_b   1.000
_cell.length_c   1.000
_cell.angle_alpha   90.00
_cell.angle_beta   90.00
_cell.angle_gamma   90.00
#
_symmetry.space_group_name_H-M   'P 1'
#
loop_
_entity.id
_entity.type
_entity.pdbx_description
1 polymer ?
#
loop_
_entity_poly.entity_id
_entity_poly.type
_entity_poly.pdbx_seq_one_letter_code
_entity_poly.pdbx_strand_id
1 'polypeptide(L)'
;MEVGGVGVDAVVREFTDHRFGGVIDTETQGQDNPLAEADEVFFAEIVRGVVADQGRIDRSIVKRLAQNWKLERLDATVRAILRAGAY
;
A
#
# COMPACT_ATOMS: atom_id res chain seq x y z
N MET A 1 1.61 11.55 0.98
CA MET A 1 1.20 10.33 1.72
C MET A 1 0.63 10.74 3.08
N GLU A 2 -0.40 10.04 3.59
CA GLU A 2 -1.19 10.51 4.75
C GLU A 2 -0.40 10.69 6.05
N VAL A 3 0.56 9.81 6.38
CA VAL A 3 1.23 9.81 7.69
C VAL A 3 2.54 10.60 7.67
N GLY A 4 3.39 10.36 6.67
CA GLY A 4 4.75 10.93 6.62
C GLY A 4 4.90 12.24 5.84
N GLY A 5 3.84 12.73 5.17
CA GLY A 5 3.93 13.91 4.29
C GLY A 5 4.78 13.71 3.03
N VAL A 6 5.42 12.55 2.87
CA VAL A 6 6.29 12.20 1.75
C VAL A 6 5.50 12.06 0.44
N GLY A 7 6.11 12.49 -0.67
CA GLY A 7 5.56 12.34 -2.02
C GLY A 7 5.57 10.88 -2.48
N VAL A 8 4.65 10.54 -3.39
CA VAL A 8 4.51 9.16 -3.88
C VAL A 8 5.79 8.61 -4.51
N ASP A 9 6.50 9.42 -5.30
CA ASP A 9 7.72 8.96 -5.97
C ASP A 9 8.88 8.70 -5.01
N ALA A 10 8.95 9.44 -3.91
CA ALA A 10 9.96 9.17 -2.88
C ALA A 10 9.66 7.85 -2.16
N VAL A 11 8.39 7.52 -1.93
CA VAL A 11 8.00 6.20 -1.39
C VAL A 11 8.29 5.08 -2.37
N VAL A 12 7.94 5.25 -3.65
CA VAL A 12 8.21 4.24 -4.67
C VAL A 12 9.71 3.95 -4.73
N ARG A 13 10.52 5.00 -4.76
CA ARG A 13 11.98 4.88 -4.78
C ARG A 13 12.53 4.17 -3.53
N GLU A 14 12.06 4.52 -2.34
CA GLU A 14 12.51 3.84 -1.11
C GLU A 14 12.27 2.33 -1.16
N PHE A 15 11.11 1.93 -1.69
CA PHE A 15 10.74 0.52 -1.78
C PHE A 15 11.57 -0.25 -2.81
N THR A 16 11.72 0.31 -4.01
CA THR A 16 12.61 -0.22 -5.05
C THR A 16 14.05 -0.32 -4.56
N ASP A 17 14.59 0.73 -3.95
CA ASP A 17 16.01 0.77 -3.59
C ASP A 17 16.35 -0.11 -2.37
N HIS A 18 15.38 -0.37 -1.47
CA HIS A 18 15.70 -0.93 -0.13
C HIS A 18 14.73 -1.96 0.45
N ARG A 19 13.50 -2.12 -0.06
CA ARG A 19 12.46 -2.93 0.63
C ARG A 19 12.08 -4.21 -0.11
N PHE A 20 12.39 -4.31 -1.40
CA PHE A 20 12.17 -5.53 -2.18
C PHE A 20 13.37 -6.48 -2.12
N GLY A 21 13.12 -7.77 -2.37
CA GLY A 21 14.18 -8.76 -2.55
C GLY A 21 14.95 -9.19 -1.29
N GLY A 22 14.35 -9.02 -0.10
CA GLY A 22 14.96 -9.47 1.16
C GLY A 22 14.80 -10.98 1.44
N VAL A 23 15.61 -11.49 2.36
CA VAL A 23 15.34 -12.76 3.04
C VAL A 23 14.53 -12.42 4.29
N ILE A 24 13.38 -13.07 4.50
CA ILE A 24 12.71 -12.95 5.80
C ILE A 24 13.56 -13.75 6.78
N ASP A 25 14.20 -13.06 7.74
CA ASP A 25 14.82 -13.69 8.90
C ASP A 25 13.73 -14.16 9.87
N THR A 26 12.89 -15.08 9.39
CA THR A 26 11.99 -15.83 10.26
C THR A 26 12.89 -16.78 11.02
N GLU A 27 12.92 -16.66 12.34
CA GLU A 27 13.54 -17.59 13.31
C GLU A 27 13.07 -19.06 13.17
N THR A 28 12.28 -19.37 12.13
CA THR A 28 11.86 -20.69 11.71
C THR A 28 13.02 -21.41 11.01
N GLN A 29 13.97 -21.88 11.81
CA GLN A 29 14.82 -23.05 11.56
C GLN A 29 15.45 -23.15 10.15
N GLY A 30 16.44 -22.30 9.87
CA GLY A 30 17.60 -22.70 9.04
C GLY A 30 17.37 -22.88 7.53
N GLN A 31 16.29 -22.35 6.98
CA GLN A 31 16.13 -22.22 5.53
C GLN A 31 15.99 -20.75 5.17
N ASP A 32 17.03 -20.21 4.52
CA ASP A 32 16.93 -18.96 3.78
C ASP A 32 15.78 -19.13 2.78
N ASN A 33 14.61 -18.60 3.11
CA ASN A 33 13.47 -18.59 2.20
C ASN A 33 13.46 -17.23 1.51
N PRO A 34 14.13 -17.10 0.35
CA PRO A 34 14.15 -15.83 -0.37
C PRO A 34 12.72 -15.44 -0.70
N LEU A 35 12.38 -14.17 -0.46
CA LEU A 35 11.13 -13.61 -0.95
C LEU A 35 11.08 -13.78 -2.47
N ALA A 36 9.87 -14.03 -2.99
CA ALA A 36 9.65 -13.93 -4.42
C ALA A 36 10.04 -12.52 -4.91
N GLU A 37 10.56 -12.45 -6.12
CA GLU A 37 10.90 -11.17 -6.76
C GLU A 37 9.66 -10.28 -6.83
N ALA A 38 9.81 -9.03 -6.41
CA ALA A 38 8.71 -8.08 -6.41
C ALA A 38 8.49 -7.52 -7.81
N ASP A 39 7.23 -7.40 -8.22
CA ASP A 39 6.88 -6.62 -9.40
C ASP A 39 6.85 -5.14 -9.02
N GLU A 40 8.00 -4.49 -9.18
CA GLU A 40 8.18 -3.08 -8.82
C GLU A 40 7.34 -2.14 -9.69
N VAL A 41 7.11 -2.51 -10.95
CA VAL A 41 6.30 -1.72 -11.88
C VAL A 41 4.86 -1.73 -11.40
N PHE A 42 4.31 -2.91 -11.12
CA PHE A 42 2.96 -3.05 -10.60
C PHE A 42 2.77 -2.33 -9.26
N PHE A 43 3.75 -2.45 -8.36
CA PHE A 43 3.73 -1.69 -7.11
C PHE A 43 3.67 -0.18 -7.36
N ALA A 44 4.55 0.35 -8.21
CA ALA A 44 4.60 1.77 -8.50
C ALA A 44 3.31 2.27 -9.17
N GLU A 45 2.71 1.47 -10.06
CA GLU A 45 1.43 1.75 -10.70
C GLU A 45 0.30 1.86 -9.67
N ILE A 46 0.20 0.92 -8.72
CA ILE A 46 -0.80 0.98 -7.66
C ILE A 46 -0.63 2.25 -6.82
N VAL A 47 0.57 2.50 -6.29
CA VAL A 47 0.75 3.61 -5.34
C VAL A 47 0.53 4.96 -6.03
N ARG A 48 1.03 5.15 -7.25
CA ARG A 48 0.80 6.37 -8.04
C ARG A 48 -0.66 6.53 -8.43
N GLY A 49 -1.29 5.44 -8.89
CA GLY A 49 -2.68 5.41 -9.30
C GLY A 49 -3.63 5.75 -8.16
N VAL A 50 -3.41 5.18 -6.98
CA VAL A 50 -4.19 5.51 -5.78
C VAL A 50 -4.11 6.99 -5.44
N VAL A 51 -2.92 7.61 -5.53
CA VAL A 51 -2.75 9.04 -5.23
C VAL A 51 -3.44 9.91 -6.29
N ALA A 52 -3.33 9.55 -7.56
CA ALA A 52 -3.98 10.27 -8.66
C ALA A 52 -5.52 10.20 -8.59
N ASP A 53 -6.06 9.02 -8.28
CA ASP A 53 -7.50 8.73 -8.30
C ASP A 53 -8.16 8.74 -6.91
N GLN A 54 -7.47 9.22 -5.88
CA GLN A 54 -7.88 9.06 -4.49
C GLN A 54 -9.34 9.47 -4.24
N GLY A 55 -9.78 10.61 -4.79
CA GLY A 55 -11.16 11.07 -4.63
C GLY A 55 -12.20 10.15 -5.27
N ARG A 56 -11.89 9.53 -6.43
CA ARG A 56 -12.76 8.56 -7.10
C ARG A 56 -12.84 7.26 -6.29
N ILE A 57 -11.68 6.79 -5.83
CA ILE A 57 -11.54 5.58 -5.02
C ILE A 57 -12.26 5.74 -3.67
N ASP A 58 -12.05 6.83 -2.95
CA ASP A 58 -12.68 7.09 -1.65
C ASP A 58 -14.22 7.11 -1.76
N ARG A 59 -14.76 7.71 -2.83
CA ARG A 59 -16.20 7.66 -3.11
C ARG A 59 -16.71 6.23 -3.37
N SER A 60 -15.90 5.37 -3.99
CA SER A 60 -16.29 3.98 -4.26
C SER A 60 -16.29 3.13 -2.98
N ILE A 61 -15.34 3.41 -2.07
CA ILE A 61 -15.21 2.77 -0.76
C ILE A 61 -16.36 3.20 0.15
N VAL A 62 -16.63 4.50 0.27
CA VAL A 62 -17.69 5.04 1.15
C VAL A 62 -19.06 4.42 0.84
N LYS A 63 -19.35 4.16 -0.44
CA LYS A 63 -20.61 3.50 -0.88
C LYS A 63 -20.77 2.06 -0.36
N ARG A 64 -19.70 1.43 0.11
CA ARG A 64 -19.66 0.03 0.57
C ARG A 64 -19.41 -0.10 2.06
N LEU A 65 -19.18 1.01 2.77
CA LEU A 65 -19.04 0.98 4.22
C LEU A 65 -20.39 0.67 4.88
N ALA A 66 -20.32 0.05 6.06
CA ALA A 66 -21.51 -0.18 6.89
C ALA A 66 -22.22 1.14 7.22
N GLN A 67 -23.52 1.07 7.52
CA GLN A 67 -24.30 2.25 7.84
C GLN A 67 -23.65 3.04 9.00
N ASN A 68 -23.61 4.37 8.87
CA ASN A 68 -23.00 5.30 9.84
C ASN A 68 -21.46 5.18 10.00
N TRP A 69 -20.77 4.41 9.15
CA TRP A 69 -19.31 4.45 9.08
C TRP A 69 -18.83 5.58 8.18
N LYS A 70 -17.73 6.22 8.59
CA LYS A 70 -17.05 7.27 7.82
C LYS A 70 -15.64 6.80 7.52
N LEU A 71 -15.15 7.07 6.31
CA LEU A 71 -13.80 6.67 5.88
C LEU A 71 -12.73 7.23 6.82
N GLU A 72 -12.90 8.46 7.30
CA GLU A 72 -12.02 9.15 8.25
C GLU A 72 -11.86 8.42 9.60
N ARG A 73 -12.82 7.55 9.97
CA ARG A 73 -12.77 6.77 11.23
C ARG A 73 -11.92 5.51 11.13
N LEU A 74 -11.59 5.06 9.92
CA LEU A 74 -10.68 3.94 9.71
C LEU A 74 -9.25 4.41 9.99
N ASP A 75 -8.38 3.55 10.50
CA ASP A 75 -6.97 3.89 10.62
C ASP A 75 -6.29 4.00 9.25
N ALA A 76 -5.12 4.63 9.22
CA ALA A 76 -4.41 4.91 7.97
C ALA A 76 -4.02 3.63 7.20
N THR A 77 -3.69 2.54 7.91
CA THR A 77 -3.31 1.27 7.28
C THR A 77 -4.51 0.63 6.60
N VAL A 78 -5.64 0.55 7.28
CA VAL A 78 -6.88 0.02 6.67
C VAL A 78 -7.34 0.88 5.49
N ARG A 79 -7.25 2.22 5.59
CA ARG A 79 -7.53 3.08 4.43
C ARG A 79 -6.60 2.81 3.26
N ALA A 80 -5.30 2.64 3.50
CA ALA A 80 -4.32 2.35 2.46
C ALA A 80 -4.63 1.01 1.77
N ILE A 81 -4.95 -0.04 2.53
CA ILE A 81 -5.33 -1.35 2.00
C ILE A 81 -6.60 -1.25 1.15
N LEU A 82 -7.64 -0.59 1.65
CA LEU A 82 -8.89 -0.42 0.92
C LEU A 82 -8.70 0.38 -0.37
N ARG A 83 -7.89 1.44 -0.34
CA ARG A 83 -7.59 2.23 -1.53
C ARG A 83 -6.80 1.44 -2.55
N ALA A 84 -5.78 0.70 -2.13
CA ALA A 84 -4.99 -0.15 -3.01
C ALA A 84 -5.85 -1.24 -3.66
N GLY A 85 -6.76 -1.86 -2.91
CA GLY A 85 -7.66 -2.89 -3.44
C GLY A 85 -8.83 -2.37 -4.29
N ALA A 86 -9.14 -1.07 -4.21
CA ALA A 86 -10.21 -0.45 -4.98
C ALA A 86 -9.73 0.36 -6.19
N TYR A 87 -8.40 0.52 -6.34
CA TYR A 87 -7.75 1.00 -7.55
C TYR A 87 -7.77 -0.13 -8.59
#